data_AF-A0A2D8STV5-F1
#
_entry.id   AF-A0A2D8STV5-F1
#
_cell.length_a   1.000
_cell.length_b   1.000
_cell.length_c   1.000
_cell.angle_alpha   90.00
_cell.angle_beta   90.00
_cell.angle_gamma   90.00
#
_symmetry.space_group_name_H-M   'P 1'
#
loop_
_entity.id
_entity.type
_entity.pdbx_description
1 polymer ?
#
loop_
_entity_poly.entity_id
_entity_poly.type
_entity_poly.pdbx_seq_one_letter_code
_entity_poly.pdbx_strand_id
1 'polypeptide(L)'
;MRAALNRNVSSKVSFLSTVGGTSLELERIPPTKAERERLRALSADIVASWSCEGLPAEIKQHNGLRLKAQELVSRVKADPSFVGWTMVTILSEVWRYRIASAAAGQRLLLLPDCPLAREPVKEKNCPSVCGPSCGLGTIWSAAHDNGWVVDSTRSAATAIGSLMSGQYQGILGVARLKDLEKAYGMLPAFSFPVAAVPYQHLDESEVKGCSCDVALLNAGIDVEWVLSLLGVAGGSPGPVGDYLPLLREASELFSETSIAKLADRFHLGEGFGSSFSVGQTKSFEPISSLSVTGNLAGEFLGRGGKFLRPFVTLAAYDSLCADLSKQKNVSGSKPVGRETARAAAVSIEIFHKASLVHDDIEDGDVVRYGRPTVHVEHGIPAAINIGDYLVGAGYRLIAGLEGPASLRSDLLKILADAHVRLARGQGAELWWREADNEVTSAESLEIYGLKTSPAFEAAVAMGIRLAGLQPHDLLQVSRYSLHVGTGFQVLNDLKDWQGDLENDRRVAGDVLGGRPTVMWALALENLDDRGREELLRIKAACSTQQSDTSEETAAAIQTAKKLYRSAGVFSKAAEIVANERQLAADAIRDCDYSSLREVLEFLLDLAVPQQAIDDLLVAESDA
;
A
#
# COMPACT_ATOMS: atom_id res chain seq x y z
N MET A 1 -7.47 -10.33 -30.37
CA MET A 1 -7.20 -10.10 -28.93
C MET A 1 -6.12 -9.04 -28.60
N ARG A 2 -5.43 -8.44 -29.59
CA ARG A 2 -4.54 -7.26 -29.37
C ARG A 2 -5.15 -5.90 -29.76
N ALA A 3 -6.41 -5.87 -30.21
CA ALA A 3 -7.07 -4.67 -30.75
C ALA A 3 -8.19 -4.09 -29.84
N ALA A 4 -8.45 -4.67 -28.68
CA ALA A 4 -9.54 -4.25 -27.78
C ALA A 4 -9.09 -3.30 -26.65
N LEU A 5 -7.78 -3.10 -26.45
CA LEU A 5 -7.23 -2.28 -25.35
C LEU A 5 -7.05 -0.78 -25.70
N ASN A 6 -7.26 -0.36 -26.95
CA ASN A 6 -6.94 0.99 -27.41
C ASN A 6 -8.13 1.96 -27.50
N ARG A 7 -9.33 1.64 -26.98
CA ARG A 7 -10.53 2.47 -27.22
C ARG A 7 -11.16 3.21 -26.03
N ASN A 8 -10.67 3.06 -24.79
CA ASN A 8 -11.34 3.67 -23.63
C ASN A 8 -10.67 4.90 -22.99
N VAL A 9 -9.80 5.62 -23.72
CA VAL A 9 -9.29 6.93 -23.29
C VAL A 9 -9.92 8.04 -24.15
N SER A 10 -11.25 8.14 -24.13
CA SER A 10 -11.96 9.36 -24.57
C SER A 10 -13.41 9.33 -24.11
N SER A 11 -13.67 9.69 -22.85
CA SER A 11 -14.95 10.28 -22.47
C SER A 11 -14.71 11.33 -21.40
N LYS A 12 -15.08 12.57 -21.74
CA LYS A 12 -15.04 13.75 -20.89
C LYS A 12 -15.95 13.53 -19.68
N VAL A 13 -15.41 13.60 -18.48
CA VAL A 13 -16.20 13.77 -17.25
C VAL A 13 -16.09 15.23 -16.85
N SER A 14 -17.08 16.02 -17.23
CA SER A 14 -17.34 17.35 -16.67
C SER A 14 -18.25 17.18 -15.46
N PHE A 15 -17.74 17.38 -14.25
CA PHE A 15 -18.58 17.66 -13.09
C PHE A 15 -18.30 19.07 -12.60
N LEU A 16 -19.36 19.88 -12.64
CA LEU A 16 -19.39 21.26 -12.19
C LEU A 16 -19.33 21.28 -10.66
N SER A 17 -18.38 22.09 -10.18
CA SER A 17 -18.20 22.57 -8.82
C SER A 17 -19.44 23.26 -8.27
N THR A 18 -19.81 23.00 -7.00
CA THR A 18 -20.10 24.05 -6.00
C THR A 18 -20.46 23.45 -4.62
N VAL A 19 -19.53 23.51 -3.66
CA VAL A 19 -19.82 23.75 -2.24
C VAL A 19 -18.72 24.66 -1.70
N GLY A 20 -19.10 25.77 -1.05
CA GLY A 20 -18.21 26.80 -0.54
C GLY A 20 -18.07 26.68 0.98
N GLY A 21 -16.83 26.71 1.46
CA GLY A 21 -16.52 26.74 2.90
C GLY A 21 -15.02 26.77 3.21
N THR A 22 -14.20 26.25 2.30
CA THR A 22 -12.85 26.71 1.92
C THR A 22 -12.68 26.10 0.55
N SER A 23 -12.82 26.91 -0.50
CA SER A 23 -12.56 26.46 -1.87
C SER A 23 -11.26 25.67 -1.86
N LEU A 24 -11.27 24.41 -2.31
CA LEU A 24 -10.08 23.82 -2.92
C LEU A 24 -9.80 24.73 -4.13
N GLU A 25 -9.15 25.86 -3.88
CA GLU A 25 -8.56 26.66 -4.93
C GLU A 25 -7.69 25.67 -5.70
N LEU A 26 -7.98 25.53 -7.00
CA LEU A 26 -7.16 24.73 -7.90
C LEU A 26 -5.71 25.04 -7.58
N GLU A 27 -4.97 24.07 -7.05
CA GLU A 27 -3.58 24.25 -6.72
C GLU A 27 -2.82 24.56 -8.01
N ARG A 28 -1.98 25.58 -7.95
CA ARG A 28 -1.32 26.16 -9.12
C ARG A 28 0.17 26.16 -8.94
N ILE A 29 0.86 26.13 -10.08
CA ILE A 29 2.29 26.37 -10.13
C ILE A 29 2.52 27.88 -10.08
N PRO A 30 3.42 28.39 -9.22
CA PRO A 30 3.78 29.80 -9.23
C PRO A 30 4.23 30.22 -10.64
N PRO A 31 3.65 31.26 -11.24
CA PRO A 31 3.77 31.52 -12.68
C PRO A 31 5.18 31.97 -13.07
N THR A 32 5.87 32.73 -12.21
CA THR A 32 7.19 33.27 -12.52
C THR A 32 8.32 32.41 -11.95
N LYS A 33 9.46 32.36 -12.66
CA LYS A 33 10.68 31.68 -12.17
C LYS A 33 11.15 32.24 -10.82
N ALA A 34 11.11 33.57 -10.66
CA ALA A 34 11.54 34.23 -9.42
C ALA A 34 10.70 33.84 -8.20
N GLU A 35 9.38 33.69 -8.34
CA GLU A 35 8.53 33.20 -7.25
C GLU A 35 8.83 31.75 -6.88
N ARG A 36 9.05 30.90 -7.90
CA ARG A 36 9.44 29.50 -7.69
C ARG A 36 10.78 29.40 -6.96
N GLU A 37 11.78 30.16 -7.38
CA GLU A 37 13.09 30.21 -6.73
C GLU A 37 12.99 30.67 -5.27
N ARG A 38 12.18 31.70 -4.99
CA ARG A 38 11.97 32.22 -3.64
C ARG A 38 11.36 31.18 -2.71
N LEU A 39 10.28 30.50 -3.14
CA LEU A 39 9.63 29.46 -2.34
C LEU A 39 10.53 28.22 -2.16
N ARG A 40 11.33 27.87 -3.18
CA ARG A 40 12.32 26.80 -3.07
C ARG A 40 13.44 27.12 -2.10
N ALA A 41 13.98 28.33 -2.12
CA ALA A 41 15.02 28.76 -1.18
C ALA A 41 14.51 28.63 0.27
N LEU A 42 13.28 29.06 0.54
CA LEU A 42 12.68 28.93 1.86
C LEU A 42 12.38 27.47 2.25
N SER A 43 11.99 26.64 1.28
CA SER A 43 11.81 25.20 1.50
C SER A 43 13.15 24.57 1.91
N ALA A 44 14.24 24.90 1.19
CA ALA A 44 15.57 24.43 1.49
C ALA A 44 16.07 24.93 2.87
N ASP A 45 15.82 26.19 3.23
CA ASP A 45 16.20 26.74 4.54
C ASP A 45 15.48 26.02 5.70
N ILE A 46 14.17 25.74 5.54
CA ILE A 46 13.41 24.99 6.55
C ILE A 46 13.94 23.55 6.66
N VAL A 47 14.15 22.87 5.53
CA VAL A 47 14.70 21.51 5.54
C VAL A 47 16.11 21.49 6.13
N ALA A 48 16.94 22.50 5.87
CA ALA A 48 18.28 22.62 6.47
C ALA A 48 18.23 22.78 8.00
N SER A 49 17.15 23.37 8.53
CA SER A 49 16.91 23.43 9.98
C SER A 49 16.53 22.08 10.59
N TRP A 50 16.10 21.12 9.76
CA TRP A 50 15.79 19.75 10.16
C TRP A 50 17.09 18.92 10.13
N SER A 51 17.95 19.09 11.13
CA SER A 51 19.23 18.39 11.21
C SER A 51 19.17 17.06 11.99
N CYS A 52 19.85 16.04 11.47
CA CYS A 52 20.28 14.77 12.09
C CYS A 52 19.25 13.72 12.55
N GLU A 53 17.96 14.03 12.70
CA GLU A 53 16.95 13.05 13.18
C GLU A 53 15.85 12.68 12.16
N GLY A 54 15.84 13.35 11.00
CA GLY A 54 14.91 13.08 9.90
C GLY A 54 13.75 14.06 9.83
N LEU A 55 12.66 13.67 9.15
CA LEU A 55 11.41 14.44 9.13
C LEU A 55 10.87 14.61 10.56
N PRO A 56 10.52 15.83 11.01
CA PRO A 56 9.90 16.04 12.31
C PRO A 56 8.60 15.23 12.45
N ALA A 57 8.30 14.73 13.65
CA ALA A 57 7.08 13.96 13.91
C ALA A 57 5.81 14.70 13.47
N GLU A 58 5.78 16.02 13.68
CA GLU A 58 4.70 16.93 13.25
C GLU A 58 4.47 16.91 11.73
N ILE A 59 5.52 16.70 10.93
CA ILE A 59 5.43 16.64 9.46
C ILE A 59 4.99 15.24 9.00
N LYS A 60 5.32 14.20 9.77
CA LYS A 60 4.90 12.81 9.51
C LYS A 60 3.42 12.57 9.78
N GLN A 61 2.78 13.44 10.57
CA GLN A 61 1.34 13.38 10.85
C GLN A 61 0.49 13.72 9.63
N HIS A 62 -0.76 13.25 9.64
CA HIS A 62 -1.78 13.62 8.67
C HIS A 62 -1.93 15.15 8.56
N ASN A 63 -1.74 15.71 7.36
CA ASN A 63 -1.70 17.15 7.05
C ASN A 63 -0.51 17.97 7.60
N GLY A 64 0.45 17.37 8.31
CA GLY A 64 1.61 18.07 8.86
C GLY A 64 2.41 18.87 7.81
N LEU A 65 2.71 18.21 6.69
CA LEU A 65 3.40 18.83 5.56
C LEU A 65 2.59 19.98 4.94
N ARG A 66 1.26 19.82 4.83
CA ARG A 66 0.36 20.83 4.25
C ARG A 66 0.28 22.08 5.11
N LEU A 67 0.13 21.92 6.43
CA LEU A 67 0.14 23.02 7.39
C LEU A 67 1.47 23.80 7.34
N LYS A 68 2.59 23.08 7.25
CA LYS A 68 3.91 23.71 7.14
C LYS A 68 4.08 24.48 5.81
N ALA A 69 3.56 23.93 4.71
CA ALA A 69 3.55 24.63 3.42
C ALA A 69 2.65 25.88 3.45
N GLN A 70 1.47 25.82 4.09
CA GLN A 70 0.59 26.98 4.29
C GLN A 70 1.26 28.08 5.12
N GLU A 71 1.98 27.72 6.18
CA GLU A 71 2.78 28.64 6.98
C GLU A 71 3.83 29.36 6.12
N LEU A 72 4.55 28.61 5.26
CA LEU A 72 5.54 29.18 4.34
C LEU A 72 4.92 30.14 3.33
N VAL A 73 3.86 29.73 2.64
CA VAL A 73 3.17 30.51 1.61
C VAL A 73 2.61 31.80 2.19
N SER A 74 1.96 31.71 3.36
CA SER A 74 1.42 32.88 4.07
C SER A 74 2.53 33.84 4.55
N ARG A 75 3.64 33.32 5.06
CA ARG A 75 4.80 34.12 5.51
C ARG A 75 5.39 34.99 4.40
N VAL A 76 5.39 34.52 3.16
CA VAL A 76 5.85 35.32 2.01
C VAL A 76 4.77 36.13 1.31
N LYS A 77 3.52 36.06 1.81
CA LYS A 77 2.34 36.67 1.17
C LYS A 77 2.16 36.20 -0.28
N ALA A 78 2.46 34.94 -0.55
CA ALA A 78 2.19 34.31 -1.83
C ALA A 78 0.74 33.83 -1.91
N ASP A 79 0.29 33.52 -3.12
CA ASP A 79 -1.06 33.03 -3.38
C ASP A 79 -1.30 31.68 -2.67
N PRO A 80 -2.40 31.51 -1.92
CA PRO A 80 -2.72 30.27 -1.22
C PRO A 80 -2.81 29.04 -2.15
N SER A 81 -3.10 29.23 -3.43
CA SER A 81 -3.09 28.14 -4.43
C SER A 81 -1.72 27.49 -4.63
N PHE A 82 -0.62 28.09 -4.14
CA PHE A 82 0.74 27.54 -4.27
C PHE A 82 1.13 26.58 -3.14
N VAL A 83 0.22 26.28 -2.21
CA VAL A 83 0.46 25.37 -1.08
C VAL A 83 0.89 23.99 -1.56
N GLY A 84 0.16 23.38 -2.50
CA GLY A 84 0.51 22.08 -3.08
C GLY A 84 1.90 22.04 -3.66
N TRP A 85 2.20 23.02 -4.52
CA TRP A 85 3.52 23.15 -5.13
C TRP A 85 4.63 23.27 -4.09
N THR A 86 4.38 24.04 -3.02
CA THR A 86 5.32 24.23 -1.90
C THR A 86 5.50 22.94 -1.08
N MET A 87 4.47 22.13 -0.89
CA MET A 87 4.61 20.80 -0.27
C MET A 87 5.60 19.93 -1.05
N VAL A 88 5.49 19.94 -2.39
CA VAL A 88 6.40 19.18 -3.26
C VAL A 88 7.84 19.64 -3.11
N THR A 89 8.07 20.95 -3.04
CA THR A 89 9.43 21.49 -2.92
C THR A 89 10.05 21.14 -1.57
N ILE A 90 9.30 21.25 -0.47
CA ILE A 90 9.78 20.84 0.86
C ILE A 90 10.20 19.36 0.83
N LEU A 91 9.32 18.47 0.36
CA LEU A 91 9.61 17.03 0.37
C LEU A 91 10.76 16.68 -0.59
N SER A 92 10.84 17.34 -1.75
CA SER A 92 11.94 17.13 -2.70
C SER A 92 13.29 17.55 -2.13
N GLU A 93 13.35 18.63 -1.34
CA GLU A 93 14.57 19.03 -0.65
C GLU A 93 14.95 18.07 0.48
N VAL A 94 13.98 17.48 1.21
CA VAL A 94 14.23 16.43 2.22
C VAL A 94 14.98 15.24 1.60
N TRP A 95 14.52 14.76 0.45
CA TRP A 95 15.08 13.57 -0.19
C TRP A 95 16.26 13.84 -1.12
N ARG A 96 16.55 15.11 -1.42
CA ARG A 96 17.55 15.53 -2.40
C ARG A 96 18.90 14.84 -2.20
N TYR A 97 19.46 14.92 -1.00
CA TYR A 97 20.77 14.34 -0.70
C TYR A 97 20.78 12.81 -0.69
N ARG A 98 19.68 12.18 -0.26
CA ARG A 98 19.55 10.73 -0.19
C ARG A 98 19.45 10.12 -1.58
N ILE A 99 18.65 10.71 -2.46
CA ILE A 99 18.57 10.31 -3.87
C ILE A 99 19.92 10.51 -4.56
N ALA A 100 20.57 11.65 -4.31
CA ALA A 100 21.91 11.95 -4.80
C ALA A 100 22.97 10.91 -4.41
N SER A 101 22.92 10.41 -3.17
CA SER A 101 23.89 9.43 -2.64
C SER A 101 23.76 8.01 -3.20
N ALA A 102 22.66 7.69 -3.89
CA ALA A 102 22.46 6.37 -4.48
C ALA A 102 23.42 6.11 -5.67
N ALA A 103 23.82 4.85 -5.85
CA ALA A 103 24.79 4.47 -6.88
C ALA A 103 24.25 4.66 -8.31
N ALA A 104 25.16 4.73 -9.28
CA ALA A 104 24.80 4.73 -10.70
C ALA A 104 23.96 3.49 -11.06
N GLY A 105 22.92 3.67 -11.86
CA GLY A 105 21.95 2.64 -12.22
C GLY A 105 20.86 2.38 -11.18
N GLN A 106 20.98 2.91 -9.96
CA GLN A 106 19.98 2.75 -8.88
C GLN A 106 19.11 3.99 -8.69
N ARG A 107 19.20 4.99 -9.55
CA ARG A 107 18.38 6.20 -9.50
C ARG A 107 17.53 6.28 -10.75
N LEU A 108 16.22 6.45 -10.58
CA LEU A 108 15.28 6.54 -11.68
C LEU A 108 14.82 7.98 -11.86
N LEU A 109 14.90 8.46 -13.09
CA LEU A 109 14.33 9.74 -13.52
C LEU A 109 13.10 9.46 -14.39
N LEU A 110 11.95 10.00 -14.00
CA LEU A 110 10.75 9.97 -14.82
C LEU A 110 10.62 11.31 -15.55
N LEU A 111 10.64 11.28 -16.89
CA LEU A 111 10.50 12.48 -17.72
C LEU A 111 9.20 12.47 -18.54
N PRO A 112 8.51 13.62 -18.67
CA PRO A 112 7.40 13.75 -19.61
C PRO A 112 7.92 13.94 -21.03
N ASP A 113 7.02 13.90 -22.01
CA ASP A 113 7.34 14.36 -23.36
C ASP A 113 7.37 15.90 -23.42
N CYS A 114 8.13 16.42 -24.38
CA CYS A 114 8.15 17.85 -24.68
C CYS A 114 6.79 18.31 -25.22
N PRO A 115 6.22 19.43 -24.72
CA PRO A 115 4.94 19.95 -25.20
C PRO A 115 4.95 20.37 -26.68
N LEU A 116 6.14 20.61 -27.25
CA LEU A 116 6.34 20.96 -28.66
C LEU A 116 6.74 19.77 -29.55
N ALA A 117 6.79 18.54 -29.02
CA ALA A 117 7.11 17.36 -29.81
C ALA A 117 6.02 17.09 -30.84
N ARG A 118 6.42 16.95 -32.12
CA ARG A 118 5.47 16.76 -33.24
C ARG A 118 5.14 15.30 -33.51
N GLU A 119 6.03 14.37 -33.13
CA GLU A 119 5.82 12.93 -33.28
C GLU A 119 6.25 12.20 -31.99
N PRO A 120 5.47 11.21 -31.51
CA PRO A 120 5.87 10.40 -30.37
C PRO A 120 7.02 9.46 -30.77
N VAL A 121 8.04 9.38 -29.91
CA VAL A 121 9.19 8.48 -30.11
C VAL A 121 8.74 7.02 -30.03
N LYS A 122 9.22 6.17 -30.95
CA LYS A 122 8.87 4.74 -31.04
C LYS A 122 9.62 3.86 -30.02
N GLU A 123 10.74 4.33 -29.48
CA GLU A 123 11.53 3.60 -28.49
C GLU A 123 10.91 3.68 -27.10
N LYS A 124 10.84 2.53 -26.43
CA LYS A 124 10.45 2.46 -25.01
C LYS A 124 11.57 3.09 -24.18
N ASN A 125 11.22 4.02 -23.29
CA ASN A 125 12.09 4.68 -22.30
C ASN A 125 12.81 5.99 -22.75
N CYS A 126 12.42 6.58 -23.88
CA CYS A 126 12.94 7.90 -24.30
C CYS A 126 11.80 8.94 -24.36
N PRO A 127 11.96 10.14 -23.77
CA PRO A 127 10.98 11.21 -23.92
C PRO A 127 10.97 11.76 -25.35
N SER A 128 9.79 12.15 -25.83
CA SER A 128 9.65 12.78 -27.14
C SER A 128 10.16 14.21 -27.08
N VAL A 129 11.13 14.57 -27.92
CA VAL A 129 11.76 15.90 -27.95
C VAL A 129 11.39 16.67 -29.22
N CYS A 130 11.32 18.00 -29.14
CA CYS A 130 11.00 18.85 -30.29
C CYS A 130 12.19 19.15 -31.22
N GLY A 131 13.41 18.75 -30.83
CA GLY A 131 14.64 19.00 -31.59
C GLY A 131 15.91 18.79 -30.75
N PRO A 132 17.11 18.95 -31.36
CA PRO A 132 18.40 18.69 -30.71
C PRO A 132 18.75 19.66 -29.57
N SER A 133 18.17 20.85 -29.55
CA SER A 133 18.34 21.85 -28.47
C SER A 133 17.18 21.84 -27.47
N CYS A 134 16.44 20.74 -27.36
CA CYS A 134 15.32 20.62 -26.43
C CYS A 134 15.82 20.50 -24.99
N GLY A 135 15.31 21.32 -24.07
CA GLY A 135 15.67 21.26 -22.65
C GLY A 135 15.44 19.89 -21.98
N LEU A 136 14.38 19.17 -22.35
CA LEU A 136 14.16 17.79 -21.88
C LEU A 136 15.19 16.80 -22.46
N GLY A 137 15.68 17.05 -23.67
CA GLY A 137 16.77 16.29 -24.27
C GLY A 137 18.09 16.52 -23.52
N THR A 138 18.35 17.77 -23.11
CA THR A 138 19.49 18.12 -22.24
C THR A 138 19.41 17.41 -20.89
N ILE A 139 18.25 17.41 -20.25
CA ILE A 139 18.03 16.70 -18.98
C ILE A 139 18.26 15.20 -19.15
N TRP A 140 17.72 14.59 -20.21
CA TRP A 140 17.89 13.17 -20.50
C TRP A 140 19.36 12.79 -20.66
N SER A 141 20.13 13.57 -21.44
CA SER A 141 21.56 13.35 -21.63
C SER A 141 22.32 13.49 -20.31
N ALA A 142 22.08 14.57 -19.57
CA ALA A 142 22.74 14.81 -18.29
C ALA A 142 22.43 13.73 -17.26
N ALA A 143 21.20 13.22 -17.23
CA ALA A 143 20.80 12.11 -16.37
C ALA A 143 21.59 10.84 -16.71
N HIS A 144 21.69 10.50 -17.99
CA HIS A 144 22.45 9.33 -18.45
C HIS A 144 23.95 9.44 -18.11
N ASP A 145 24.55 10.61 -18.36
CA ASP A 145 25.95 10.90 -18.06
C ASP A 145 26.25 10.81 -16.55
N ASN A 146 25.26 11.15 -15.72
CA ASN A 146 25.35 11.02 -14.27
C ASN A 146 24.89 9.65 -13.76
N GLY A 147 24.65 8.66 -14.63
CA GLY A 147 24.31 7.29 -14.25
C GLY A 147 22.89 7.13 -13.69
N TRP A 148 21.93 7.94 -14.12
CA TRP A 148 20.51 7.74 -13.87
C TRP A 148 19.90 6.82 -14.93
N VAL A 149 18.98 5.96 -14.51
CA VAL A 149 18.06 5.29 -15.43
C VAL A 149 16.93 6.27 -15.73
N VAL A 150 16.56 6.41 -16.99
CA VAL A 150 15.49 7.32 -17.40
C VAL A 150 14.33 6.52 -17.98
N ASP A 151 13.11 6.84 -17.58
CA ASP A 151 11.89 6.27 -18.14
C ASP A 151 10.84 7.38 -18.36
N SER A 152 9.82 7.07 -19.15
CA SER A 152 8.70 7.98 -19.40
C SER A 152 7.80 8.06 -18.18
N THR A 153 7.27 9.26 -17.92
CA THR A 153 6.24 9.47 -16.88
C THR A 153 4.98 8.63 -17.12
N ARG A 154 4.76 8.13 -18.35
CA ARG A 154 3.70 7.14 -18.64
C ARG A 154 3.86 5.82 -17.86
N SER A 155 5.09 5.49 -17.45
CA SER A 155 5.43 4.28 -16.69
C SER A 155 5.47 4.52 -15.17
N ALA A 156 5.02 5.68 -14.69
CA ALA A 156 5.19 6.10 -13.29
C ALA A 156 4.58 5.14 -12.26
N ALA A 157 3.43 4.50 -12.57
CA ALA A 157 2.81 3.53 -11.68
C ALA A 157 3.70 2.28 -11.46
N THR A 158 4.36 1.81 -12.53
CA THR A 158 5.30 0.68 -12.47
C THR A 158 6.58 1.05 -11.72
N ALA A 159 7.03 2.30 -11.86
CA ALA A 159 8.25 2.81 -11.24
C ALA A 159 8.20 2.82 -9.70
N ILE A 160 7.05 3.12 -9.10
CA ILE A 160 6.86 3.05 -7.64
C ILE A 160 7.01 1.60 -7.15
N GLY A 161 6.48 0.62 -7.90
CA GLY A 161 6.69 -0.80 -7.62
C GLY A 161 8.18 -1.18 -7.62
N SER A 162 8.98 -0.58 -8.52
CA SER A 162 10.44 -0.78 -8.59
C SER A 162 11.23 -0.19 -7.41
N LEU A 163 10.70 0.80 -6.67
CA LEU A 163 11.31 1.25 -5.40
C LEU A 163 11.17 0.19 -4.30
N MET A 164 10.00 -0.45 -4.25
CA MET A 164 9.67 -1.49 -3.27
C MET A 164 10.46 -2.77 -3.53
N SER A 165 10.65 -3.15 -4.81
CA SER A 165 11.48 -4.30 -5.20
C SER A 165 12.99 -4.07 -5.05
N GLY A 166 13.41 -2.87 -4.64
CA GLY A 166 14.83 -2.53 -4.44
C GLY A 166 15.61 -2.23 -5.73
N GLN A 167 14.96 -2.26 -6.90
CA GLN A 167 15.60 -1.95 -8.18
C GLN A 167 16.17 -0.53 -8.20
N TYR A 168 15.47 0.43 -7.60
CA TYR A 168 15.92 1.81 -7.46
C TYR A 168 15.96 2.25 -6.01
N GLN A 169 16.92 3.09 -5.64
CA GLN A 169 17.07 3.73 -4.33
C GLN A 169 16.59 5.18 -4.33
N GLY A 170 16.04 5.69 -5.42
CA GLY A 170 15.47 7.03 -5.45
C GLY A 170 14.77 7.28 -6.76
N ILE A 171 13.68 8.05 -6.71
CA ILE A 171 12.99 8.52 -7.90
C ILE A 171 13.05 10.04 -7.91
N LEU A 172 13.44 10.59 -9.05
CA LEU A 172 13.17 11.98 -9.41
C LEU A 172 12.08 11.99 -10.47
N GLY A 173 10.91 12.54 -10.16
CA GLY A 173 9.79 12.60 -11.09
C GLY A 173 9.54 14.01 -11.62
N VAL A 174 9.53 14.23 -12.92
CA VAL A 174 8.96 15.44 -13.51
C VAL A 174 7.50 15.13 -13.85
N ALA A 175 6.59 15.43 -12.93
CA ALA A 175 5.21 14.94 -12.95
C ALA A 175 4.18 16.05 -12.79
N ARG A 176 2.92 15.80 -13.20
CA ARG A 176 1.88 16.83 -13.13
C ARG A 176 1.51 17.12 -11.67
N LEU A 177 1.34 18.40 -11.31
CA LEU A 177 1.01 18.80 -9.93
C LEU A 177 -0.24 18.06 -9.38
N LYS A 178 -1.30 17.96 -10.20
CA LYS A 178 -2.52 17.21 -9.84
C LYS A 178 -2.33 15.71 -9.57
N ASP A 179 -1.36 15.07 -10.25
CA ASP A 179 -1.09 13.64 -10.06
C ASP A 179 -0.25 13.42 -8.80
N LEU A 180 0.55 14.42 -8.48
CA LEU A 180 1.45 14.50 -7.36
C LEU A 180 0.72 14.79 -6.03
N GLU A 181 -0.31 15.63 -6.03
CA GLU A 181 -1.15 15.98 -4.87
C GLU A 181 -1.69 14.75 -4.13
N LYS A 182 -2.22 13.75 -4.88
CA LYS A 182 -2.76 12.52 -4.30
C LYS A 182 -1.69 11.65 -3.63
N ALA A 183 -0.44 11.73 -4.09
CA ALA A 183 0.65 10.95 -3.53
C ALA A 183 1.25 11.62 -2.27
N TYR A 184 1.32 12.96 -2.23
CA TYR A 184 2.06 13.68 -1.18
C TYR A 184 1.43 13.71 0.20
N GLY A 185 0.12 13.47 0.32
CA GLY A 185 -0.50 13.24 1.63
C GLY A 185 0.10 12.02 2.36
N MET A 186 0.57 11.01 1.60
CA MET A 186 1.06 9.76 2.15
C MET A 186 2.59 9.62 2.12
N LEU A 187 3.27 10.27 1.18
CA LEU A 187 4.72 10.10 0.97
C LEU A 187 5.60 10.42 2.21
N PRO A 188 5.31 11.46 3.03
CA PRO A 188 6.05 11.72 4.27
C PRO A 188 5.95 10.59 5.29
N ALA A 189 4.78 9.94 5.41
CA ALA A 189 4.56 8.82 6.33
C ALA A 189 5.41 7.61 5.93
N PHE A 190 5.54 7.35 4.62
CA PHE A 190 6.32 6.23 4.11
C PHE A 190 7.83 6.48 4.01
N SER A 191 8.28 7.72 4.20
CA SER A 191 9.68 8.10 4.06
C SER A 191 10.32 7.65 2.73
N PHE A 192 9.55 7.72 1.63
CA PHE A 192 10.06 7.30 0.33
C PHE A 192 11.02 8.35 -0.27
N PRO A 193 12.16 7.93 -0.84
CA PRO A 193 13.19 8.77 -1.44
C PRO A 193 12.73 9.33 -2.80
N VAL A 194 11.70 10.17 -2.78
CA VAL A 194 11.08 10.71 -3.97
C VAL A 194 11.22 12.22 -3.95
N ALA A 195 11.86 12.74 -4.99
CA ALA A 195 11.84 14.15 -5.31
C ALA A 195 11.01 14.33 -6.58
N ALA A 196 10.38 15.49 -6.73
CA ALA A 196 9.70 15.80 -7.97
C ALA A 196 9.81 17.27 -8.36
N VAL A 197 9.66 17.49 -9.65
CA VAL A 197 9.49 18.81 -10.26
C VAL A 197 8.08 18.85 -10.83
N PRO A 198 7.14 19.55 -10.15
CA PRO A 198 5.77 19.66 -10.63
C PRO A 198 5.71 20.44 -11.93
N TYR A 199 4.88 19.97 -12.86
CA TYR A 199 4.53 20.72 -14.07
C TYR A 199 3.02 20.73 -14.30
N GLN A 200 2.56 21.62 -15.18
CA GLN A 200 1.17 21.74 -15.61
C GLN A 200 1.08 21.56 -17.13
N HIS A 201 -0.05 21.05 -17.59
CA HIS A 201 -0.27 20.94 -19.03
C HIS A 201 -0.60 22.33 -19.60
N LEU A 202 0.01 22.67 -20.73
CA LEU A 202 -0.27 23.89 -21.46
C LEU A 202 -1.22 23.60 -22.61
N ASP A 203 -2.15 24.50 -22.86
CA ASP A 203 -3.06 24.39 -24.00
C ASP A 203 -2.33 24.72 -25.31
N GLU A 204 -2.80 24.18 -26.45
CA GLU A 204 -2.17 24.40 -27.76
C GLU A 204 -2.04 25.90 -28.12
N SER A 205 -2.92 26.75 -27.62
CA SER A 205 -2.86 28.21 -27.80
C SER A 205 -1.70 28.87 -27.04
N GLU A 206 -1.28 28.31 -25.91
CA GLU A 206 -0.20 28.84 -25.06
C GLU A 206 1.18 28.41 -25.55
N VAL A 207 1.22 27.29 -26.29
CA VAL A 207 2.44 26.71 -26.85
C VAL A 207 2.76 27.28 -28.25
N LYS A 208 1.76 27.85 -28.94
CA LYS A 208 1.88 28.33 -30.32
C LYS A 208 2.79 29.57 -30.43
N GLY A 209 3.93 29.40 -31.09
CA GLY A 209 4.89 30.48 -31.37
C GLY A 209 5.96 30.72 -30.30
N CYS A 210 5.95 29.93 -29.22
CA CYS A 210 6.98 29.97 -28.18
C CYS A 210 8.19 29.08 -28.53
N SER A 211 9.37 29.43 -28.04
CA SER A 211 10.54 28.53 -28.06
C SER A 211 10.37 27.41 -27.03
N CYS A 212 11.15 26.33 -27.16
CA CYS A 212 11.09 25.17 -26.27
C CYS A 212 11.31 25.54 -24.80
N ASP A 213 12.33 26.35 -24.52
CA ASP A 213 12.67 26.72 -23.14
C ASP A 213 11.56 27.56 -22.49
N VAL A 214 10.93 28.45 -23.26
CA VAL A 214 9.79 29.26 -22.78
C VAL A 214 8.57 28.37 -22.54
N ALA A 215 8.29 27.42 -23.45
CA ALA A 215 7.18 26.48 -23.27
C ALA A 215 7.38 25.57 -22.05
N LEU A 216 8.60 25.06 -21.82
CA LEU A 216 8.92 24.27 -20.63
C LEU A 216 8.79 25.11 -19.35
N LEU A 217 9.31 26.34 -19.36
CA LEU A 217 9.24 27.23 -18.21
C LEU A 217 7.80 27.65 -17.86
N ASN A 218 6.95 27.88 -18.87
CA ASN A 218 5.53 28.17 -18.70
C ASN A 218 4.76 26.96 -18.17
N ALA A 219 5.17 25.74 -18.56
CA ALA A 219 4.65 24.50 -18.00
C ALA A 219 5.14 24.27 -16.56
N GLY A 220 6.09 25.06 -16.05
CA GLY A 220 6.69 24.90 -14.73
C GLY A 220 7.94 24.00 -14.69
N ILE A 221 8.36 23.46 -15.83
CA ILE A 221 9.58 22.64 -15.95
C ILE A 221 10.79 23.58 -16.08
N ASP A 222 11.41 23.87 -14.94
CA ASP A 222 12.67 24.60 -14.90
C ASP A 222 13.84 23.63 -15.12
N VAL A 223 14.49 23.73 -16.30
CA VAL A 223 15.60 22.86 -16.69
C VAL A 223 16.77 22.95 -15.71
N GLU A 224 17.10 24.15 -15.24
CA GLU A 224 18.20 24.35 -14.29
C GLU A 224 17.89 23.69 -12.94
N TRP A 225 16.63 23.76 -12.50
CA TRP A 225 16.20 23.07 -11.29
C TRP A 225 16.37 21.55 -11.42
N VAL A 226 15.86 20.94 -12.50
CA VAL A 226 15.96 19.49 -12.69
C VAL A 226 17.44 19.07 -12.72
N LEU A 227 18.28 19.78 -13.46
CA LEU A 227 19.73 19.52 -13.50
C LEU A 227 20.37 19.64 -12.11
N SER A 228 19.95 20.62 -11.29
CA SER A 228 20.44 20.79 -9.92
C SER A 228 20.06 19.64 -8.97
N LEU A 229 19.02 18.86 -9.29
CA LEU A 229 18.65 17.65 -8.54
C LEU A 229 19.41 16.42 -9.04
N LEU A 230 19.84 16.41 -10.30
CA LEU A 230 20.65 15.34 -10.89
C LEU A 230 22.13 15.40 -10.46
N GLY A 231 22.67 16.61 -10.25
CA GLY A 231 24.11 16.87 -10.10
C GLY A 231 24.65 16.97 -8.66
N VAL A 232 23.87 16.67 -7.63
CA VAL A 232 24.40 16.66 -6.26
C VAL A 232 25.17 15.35 -6.06
N ALA A 233 26.50 15.41 -6.06
CA ALA A 233 27.36 14.35 -5.54
C ALA A 233 28.21 14.97 -4.42
N GLY A 234 28.05 14.50 -3.17
CA GLY A 234 28.97 14.86 -2.08
C GLY A 234 28.38 15.33 -0.74
N GLY A 235 27.08 15.25 -0.51
CA GLY A 235 26.51 15.45 0.83
C GLY A 235 26.44 14.13 1.61
N SER A 236 26.82 14.14 2.90
CA SER A 236 26.55 12.99 3.79
C SER A 236 25.04 12.96 4.08
N PRO A 237 24.32 11.87 3.77
CA PRO A 237 22.89 11.78 4.05
C PRO A 237 22.66 11.83 5.56
N GLY A 238 21.84 12.78 6.01
CA GLY A 238 21.33 12.79 7.38
C GLY A 238 20.39 11.59 7.60
N PRO A 239 20.29 11.05 8.83
CA PRO A 239 19.35 9.98 9.14
C PRO A 239 17.93 10.50 8.97
N VAL A 240 17.16 9.94 8.04
CA VAL A 240 15.69 10.01 8.06
C VAL A 240 15.23 8.67 8.61
N GLY A 241 14.27 8.67 9.55
CA GLY A 241 13.64 7.43 10.03
C GLY A 241 12.94 6.74 8.88
N ASP A 242 13.66 5.86 8.20
CA ASP A 242 13.32 5.28 6.90
C ASP A 242 12.92 3.82 7.10
N TYR A 243 11.65 3.51 6.87
CA TYR A 243 11.14 2.13 6.90
C TYR A 243 11.45 1.37 5.61
N LEU A 244 11.99 2.02 4.56
CA LEU A 244 12.29 1.38 3.27
C LEU A 244 13.35 0.29 3.35
N PRO A 245 14.48 0.42 4.09
CA PRO A 245 15.40 -0.69 4.32
C PRO A 245 14.70 -1.91 4.92
N LEU A 246 13.78 -1.68 5.86
CA LEU A 246 13.06 -2.74 6.55
C LEU A 246 11.98 -3.39 5.66
N LEU A 247 11.28 -2.61 4.84
CA LEU A 247 10.35 -3.11 3.82
C LEU A 247 11.08 -3.95 2.77
N ARG A 248 12.28 -3.51 2.35
CA ARG A 248 13.14 -4.27 1.43
C ARG A 248 13.60 -5.56 2.05
N GLU A 249 14.09 -5.49 3.28
CA GLU A 249 14.50 -6.68 4.02
C GLU A 249 13.33 -7.67 4.13
N ALA A 250 12.14 -7.20 4.53
CA ALA A 250 10.94 -8.03 4.59
C ALA A 250 10.62 -8.69 3.24
N SER A 251 10.79 -7.98 2.11
CA SER A 251 10.60 -8.56 0.77
C SER A 251 11.72 -9.53 0.37
N GLU A 252 12.98 -9.24 0.71
CA GLU A 252 14.15 -10.04 0.37
C GLU A 252 14.13 -11.41 1.07
N LEU A 253 13.47 -11.52 2.22
CA LEU A 253 13.24 -12.80 2.91
C LEU A 253 12.51 -13.84 2.05
N PHE A 254 11.76 -13.40 1.04
CA PHE A 254 10.99 -14.26 0.14
C PHE A 254 11.61 -14.38 -1.25
N SER A 255 12.87 -13.93 -1.41
CA SER A 255 13.64 -14.28 -2.60
C SER A 255 13.90 -15.79 -2.65
N GLU A 256 14.04 -16.35 -3.84
CA GLU A 256 14.34 -17.78 -4.03
C GLU A 256 15.56 -18.23 -3.19
N THR A 257 16.62 -17.41 -3.19
CA THR A 257 17.84 -17.72 -2.43
C THR A 257 17.62 -17.72 -0.92
N SER A 258 16.76 -16.81 -0.41
CA SER A 258 16.44 -16.72 1.02
C SER A 258 15.57 -17.90 1.45
N ILE A 259 14.55 -18.25 0.65
CA ILE A 259 13.67 -19.40 0.92
C ILE A 259 14.47 -20.69 0.91
N ALA A 260 15.37 -20.90 -0.06
CA ALA A 260 16.21 -22.09 -0.13
C ALA A 260 17.15 -22.24 1.09
N LYS A 261 17.81 -21.15 1.52
CA LYS A 261 18.64 -21.16 2.73
C LYS A 261 17.84 -21.47 3.99
N LEU A 262 16.63 -20.91 4.08
CA LEU A 262 15.71 -21.13 5.19
C LEU A 262 15.18 -22.58 5.19
N ALA A 263 14.88 -23.14 4.03
CA ALA A 263 14.48 -24.52 3.86
C ALA A 263 15.52 -25.51 4.37
N ASP A 264 16.79 -25.29 4.01
CA ASP A 264 17.92 -26.10 4.45
C ASP A 264 18.11 -26.00 5.97
N ARG A 265 18.13 -24.77 6.51
CA ARG A 265 18.33 -24.51 7.94
C ARG A 265 17.25 -25.14 8.83
N PHE A 266 15.99 -25.09 8.42
CA PHE A 266 14.85 -25.57 9.23
C PHE A 266 14.29 -26.92 8.76
N HIS A 267 14.95 -27.56 7.79
CA HIS A 267 14.54 -28.83 7.19
C HIS A 267 13.07 -28.82 6.73
N LEU A 268 12.68 -27.81 5.96
CA LEU A 268 11.29 -27.63 5.48
C LEU A 268 10.88 -28.60 4.36
N GLY A 269 11.64 -29.67 4.15
CA GLY A 269 11.41 -30.73 3.16
C GLY A 269 12.13 -30.49 1.83
N GLU A 270 12.39 -31.60 1.12
CA GLU A 270 13.07 -31.56 -0.18
C GLU A 270 12.27 -30.73 -1.19
N GLY A 271 12.96 -29.83 -1.89
CA GLY A 271 12.35 -28.99 -2.92
C GLY A 271 11.73 -27.67 -2.42
N PHE A 272 11.60 -27.45 -1.11
CA PHE A 272 11.08 -26.19 -0.60
C PHE A 272 12.04 -25.03 -0.95
N GLY A 273 11.62 -24.13 -1.86
CA GLY A 273 12.42 -22.98 -2.29
C GLY A 273 13.28 -23.20 -3.56
N SER A 274 13.18 -24.33 -4.25
CA SER A 274 13.76 -24.50 -5.60
C SER A 274 12.79 -24.07 -6.69
N SER A 275 13.25 -23.27 -7.68
CA SER A 275 12.44 -22.90 -8.84
C SER A 275 11.91 -24.11 -9.61
N PHE A 276 10.58 -24.22 -9.67
CA PHE A 276 9.88 -25.17 -10.50
C PHE A 276 9.63 -24.53 -11.88
N SER A 277 10.43 -24.89 -12.88
CA SER A 277 10.15 -24.51 -14.28
C SER A 277 9.33 -25.61 -14.95
N VAL A 278 7.99 -25.56 -14.84
CA VAL A 278 7.11 -26.34 -15.72
C VAL A 278 7.22 -25.78 -17.13
N GLY A 279 8.20 -26.25 -17.90
CA GLY A 279 8.29 -25.91 -19.33
C GLY A 279 9.69 -25.73 -19.91
N GLN A 280 10.78 -25.80 -19.14
CA GLN A 280 12.13 -25.87 -19.72
C GLN A 280 12.70 -27.28 -19.62
N THR A 281 12.40 -28.06 -20.65
CA THR A 281 13.17 -29.24 -21.06
C THR A 281 14.63 -28.86 -21.26
N LYS A 282 15.49 -29.06 -20.26
CA LYS A 282 16.95 -29.23 -20.41
C LYS A 282 17.68 -29.66 -19.12
N SER A 283 17.14 -30.62 -18.37
CA SER A 283 17.90 -31.62 -17.59
C SER A 283 16.90 -32.55 -16.91
N PHE A 284 16.90 -33.82 -17.30
CA PHE A 284 16.09 -34.87 -16.67
C PHE A 284 16.83 -35.39 -15.44
N GLU A 285 16.82 -34.65 -14.34
CA GLU A 285 16.89 -35.33 -13.04
C GLU A 285 15.48 -35.75 -12.64
N PRO A 286 15.25 -37.03 -12.27
CA PRO A 286 13.93 -37.48 -11.87
C PRO A 286 13.53 -36.76 -10.58
N ILE A 287 12.55 -35.86 -10.69
CA ILE A 287 11.96 -35.18 -9.53
C ILE A 287 11.26 -36.25 -8.67
N SER A 288 11.68 -36.38 -7.42
CA SER A 288 11.04 -37.26 -6.45
C SER A 288 9.58 -36.85 -6.27
N SER A 289 8.64 -37.79 -6.36
CA SER A 289 7.22 -37.50 -6.12
C SER A 289 6.96 -36.92 -4.72
N LEU A 290 7.85 -37.24 -3.76
CA LEU A 290 7.79 -36.72 -2.39
C LEU A 290 8.15 -35.24 -2.28
N SER A 291 8.93 -34.67 -3.21
CA SER A 291 9.34 -33.26 -3.16
C SER A 291 8.36 -32.31 -3.86
N VAL A 292 7.40 -32.83 -4.62
CA VAL A 292 6.47 -32.01 -5.44
C VAL A 292 5.68 -31.02 -4.60
N THR A 293 5.13 -31.44 -3.45
CA THR A 293 4.35 -30.51 -2.59
C THR A 293 5.24 -29.42 -2.00
N GLY A 294 6.45 -29.77 -1.55
CA GLY A 294 7.43 -28.81 -1.03
C GLY A 294 7.84 -27.77 -2.08
N ASN A 295 8.09 -28.21 -3.33
CA ASN A 295 8.39 -27.33 -4.46
C ASN A 295 7.26 -26.31 -4.69
N LEU A 296 6.02 -26.78 -4.84
CA LEU A 296 4.88 -25.91 -5.12
C LEU A 296 4.59 -24.95 -3.95
N ALA A 297 4.73 -25.41 -2.71
CA ALA A 297 4.59 -24.58 -1.52
C ALA A 297 5.67 -23.48 -1.46
N GLY A 298 6.93 -23.84 -1.72
CA GLY A 298 8.04 -22.88 -1.76
C GLY A 298 7.92 -21.87 -2.88
N GLU A 299 7.47 -22.30 -4.07
CA GLU A 299 7.19 -21.40 -5.18
C GLU A 299 6.09 -20.41 -4.81
N PHE A 300 4.96 -20.89 -4.28
CA PHE A 300 3.84 -20.04 -3.89
C PHE A 300 4.22 -19.02 -2.80
N LEU A 301 5.05 -19.43 -1.84
CA LEU A 301 5.60 -18.54 -0.81
C LEU A 301 6.35 -17.35 -1.42
N GLY A 302 7.15 -17.58 -2.47
CA GLY A 302 7.89 -16.53 -3.19
C GLY A 302 7.06 -15.69 -4.17
N ARG A 303 5.80 -16.07 -4.45
CA ARG A 303 4.94 -15.33 -5.39
C ARG A 303 4.34 -14.09 -4.76
N GLY A 304 4.81 -12.91 -5.17
CA GLY A 304 4.15 -11.61 -4.92
C GLY A 304 3.81 -11.29 -3.47
N GLY A 305 2.99 -10.26 -3.27
CA GLY A 305 2.59 -9.78 -1.94
C GLY A 305 3.37 -8.53 -1.49
N LYS A 306 2.76 -7.76 -0.60
CA LYS A 306 3.38 -6.55 -0.01
C LYS A 306 4.28 -6.86 1.18
N PHE A 307 4.28 -8.11 1.66
CA PHE A 307 5.04 -8.61 2.82
C PHE A 307 4.89 -7.75 4.08
N LEU A 308 3.68 -7.20 4.29
CA LEU A 308 3.41 -6.29 5.40
C LEU A 308 3.49 -6.97 6.76
N ARG A 309 3.06 -8.24 6.90
CA ARG A 309 3.10 -8.96 8.19
C ARG A 309 4.53 -9.25 8.67
N PRO A 310 5.44 -9.74 7.81
CA PRO A 310 6.87 -9.79 8.12
C PRO A 310 7.45 -8.43 8.50
N PHE A 311 7.14 -7.39 7.73
CA PHE A 311 7.57 -6.02 8.03
C PHE A 311 7.11 -5.56 9.41
N VAL A 312 5.83 -5.73 9.75
CA VAL A 312 5.25 -5.36 11.06
C VAL A 312 5.99 -6.07 12.19
N THR A 313 6.27 -7.37 12.02
CA THR A 313 7.00 -8.17 13.02
C THR A 313 8.40 -7.60 13.26
N LEU A 314 9.14 -7.30 12.19
CA LEU A 314 10.48 -6.74 12.30
C LEU A 314 10.48 -5.29 12.80
N ALA A 315 9.49 -4.48 12.42
CA ALA A 315 9.36 -3.09 12.85
C ALA A 315 9.07 -2.98 14.34
N ALA A 316 8.16 -3.82 14.85
CA ALA A 316 7.90 -3.93 16.28
C ALA A 316 9.15 -4.41 17.05
N TYR A 317 9.88 -5.38 16.50
CA TYR A 317 11.13 -5.86 17.08
C TYR A 317 12.21 -4.77 17.13
N ASP A 318 12.47 -4.07 16.02
CA ASP A 318 13.53 -3.06 15.90
C ASP A 318 13.24 -1.82 16.74
N SER A 319 12.00 -1.34 16.72
CA SER A 319 11.56 -0.19 17.53
C SER A 319 11.71 -0.45 19.03
N LEU A 320 11.33 -1.65 19.49
CA LEU A 320 11.53 -2.02 20.89
C LEU A 320 12.99 -2.21 21.25
N CYS A 321 13.81 -2.82 20.38
CA CYS A 321 15.25 -2.89 20.61
C CYS A 321 15.86 -1.49 20.77
N ALA A 322 15.42 -0.52 19.96
CA ALA A 322 15.85 0.87 20.05
C ALA A 322 15.40 1.53 21.36
N ASP A 323 14.14 1.39 21.76
CA ASP A 323 13.63 1.95 23.02
C ASP A 323 14.30 1.32 24.24
N LEU A 324 14.46 0.00 24.25
CA LEU A 324 15.14 -0.74 25.32
C LEU A 324 16.61 -0.35 25.47
N SER A 325 17.30 -0.04 24.37
CA SER A 325 18.69 0.41 24.41
C SER A 325 18.87 1.75 25.13
N LYS A 326 17.82 2.60 25.15
CA LYS A 326 17.82 3.90 25.84
C LYS A 326 17.56 3.76 27.34
N GLN A 327 16.95 2.65 27.78
CA GLN A 327 16.58 2.41 29.18
C GLN A 327 17.71 1.68 29.93
N LYS A 328 18.19 2.25 31.05
CA LYS A 328 19.33 1.70 31.81
C LYS A 328 19.02 0.47 32.67
N ASN A 329 17.74 0.14 32.92
CA ASN A 329 17.31 -0.96 33.80
C ASN A 329 16.00 -1.59 33.28
N VAL A 330 16.07 -2.41 32.24
CA VAL A 330 14.88 -3.12 31.74
C VAL A 330 14.80 -4.50 32.40
N SER A 331 13.68 -4.76 33.06
CA SER A 331 13.29 -6.11 33.50
C SER A 331 12.71 -6.87 32.30
N GLY A 332 13.57 -7.56 31.54
CA GLY A 332 13.17 -8.35 30.36
C GLY A 332 14.22 -9.39 29.98
N SER A 333 13.84 -10.35 29.15
CA SER A 333 14.82 -11.23 28.50
C SER A 333 15.63 -10.43 27.47
N LYS A 334 16.84 -10.89 27.13
CA LYS A 334 17.60 -10.26 26.05
C LYS A 334 16.87 -10.44 24.71
N PRO A 335 16.90 -9.43 23.82
CA PRO A 335 16.44 -9.60 22.44
C PRO A 335 17.14 -10.78 21.75
N VAL A 336 16.43 -11.45 20.85
CA VAL A 336 17.01 -12.51 20.03
C VAL A 336 18.00 -11.98 19.00
N GLY A 337 18.74 -12.87 18.32
CA GLY A 337 19.55 -12.47 17.16
C GLY A 337 18.67 -12.07 15.96
N ARG A 338 19.17 -11.17 15.09
CA ARG A 338 18.45 -10.71 13.88
C ARG A 338 17.98 -11.87 12.99
N GLU A 339 18.81 -12.89 12.83
CA GLU A 339 18.45 -14.07 12.03
C GLU A 339 17.27 -14.87 12.60
N THR A 340 17.16 -14.95 13.93
CA THR A 340 16.00 -15.57 14.60
C THR A 340 14.75 -14.72 14.39
N ALA A 341 14.87 -13.39 14.49
CA ALA A 341 13.75 -12.47 14.24
C ALA A 341 13.27 -12.55 12.78
N ARG A 342 14.20 -12.60 11.81
CA ARG A 342 13.92 -12.83 10.38
C ARG A 342 13.18 -14.14 10.15
N ALA A 343 13.67 -15.24 10.71
CA ALA A 343 13.03 -16.54 10.57
C ALA A 343 11.60 -16.52 11.17
N ALA A 344 11.43 -15.95 12.37
CA ALA A 344 10.11 -15.78 12.97
C ALA A 344 9.17 -14.92 12.08
N ALA A 345 9.66 -13.83 11.50
CA ALA A 345 8.92 -13.01 10.54
C ALA A 345 8.58 -13.75 9.24
N VAL A 346 9.36 -14.73 8.79
CA VAL A 346 8.98 -15.58 7.66
C VAL A 346 7.81 -16.51 8.00
N SER A 347 7.78 -17.04 9.23
CA SER A 347 6.71 -17.97 9.64
C SER A 347 5.32 -17.35 9.55
N ILE A 348 5.16 -16.06 9.86
CA ILE A 348 3.85 -15.41 9.79
C ILE A 348 3.33 -15.30 8.35
N GLU A 349 4.22 -15.08 7.39
CA GLU A 349 3.86 -15.07 5.97
C GLU A 349 3.60 -16.49 5.46
N ILE A 350 4.30 -17.51 5.97
CA ILE A 350 3.98 -18.91 5.66
C ILE A 350 2.54 -19.24 6.08
N PHE A 351 2.13 -18.87 7.30
CA PHE A 351 0.74 -19.06 7.74
C PHE A 351 -0.24 -18.23 6.90
N HIS A 352 0.12 -16.99 6.54
CA HIS A 352 -0.72 -16.18 5.67
C HIS A 352 -0.88 -16.81 4.28
N LYS A 353 0.19 -17.30 3.67
CA LYS A 353 0.14 -17.97 2.37
C LYS A 353 -0.68 -19.27 2.46
N ALA A 354 -0.55 -20.01 3.56
CA ALA A 354 -1.40 -21.18 3.80
C ALA A 354 -2.90 -20.78 3.80
N SER A 355 -3.27 -19.75 4.55
CA SER A 355 -4.66 -19.26 4.57
C SER A 355 -5.13 -18.83 3.19
N LEU A 356 -4.30 -18.10 2.41
CA LEU A 356 -4.68 -17.68 1.06
C LEU A 356 -4.94 -18.85 0.11
N VAL A 357 -4.20 -19.96 0.22
CA VAL A 357 -4.45 -21.14 -0.61
C VAL A 357 -5.80 -21.76 -0.29
N HIS A 358 -6.17 -21.84 1.00
CA HIS A 358 -7.46 -22.35 1.44
C HIS A 358 -8.59 -21.37 1.11
N ASP A 359 -8.42 -20.09 1.44
CA ASP A 359 -9.37 -19.01 1.13
C ASP A 359 -9.68 -18.95 -0.37
N ASP A 360 -8.68 -19.09 -1.25
CA ASP A 360 -8.89 -19.09 -2.71
C ASP A 360 -9.84 -20.21 -3.14
N ILE A 361 -9.78 -21.38 -2.50
CA ILE A 361 -10.67 -22.51 -2.79
C ILE A 361 -12.07 -22.22 -2.27
N GLU A 362 -12.17 -21.71 -1.04
CA GLU A 362 -13.43 -21.40 -0.36
C GLU A 362 -14.21 -20.26 -1.03
N ASP A 363 -13.50 -19.26 -1.56
CA ASP A 363 -14.07 -18.11 -2.28
C ASP A 363 -14.21 -18.37 -3.79
N GLY A 364 -13.60 -19.45 -4.32
CA GLY A 364 -13.62 -19.76 -5.76
C GLY A 364 -12.80 -18.79 -6.61
N ASP A 365 -11.81 -18.13 -6.01
CA ASP A 365 -10.98 -17.12 -6.66
C ASP A 365 -10.13 -17.72 -7.78
N VAL A 366 -10.23 -17.20 -9.00
CA VAL A 366 -9.50 -17.75 -10.16
C VAL A 366 -8.13 -17.12 -10.39
N VAL A 367 -7.85 -15.95 -9.81
CA VAL A 367 -6.61 -15.19 -10.02
C VAL A 367 -6.11 -14.57 -8.71
N ARG A 368 -4.81 -14.74 -8.42
CA ARG A 368 -4.11 -14.09 -7.31
C ARG A 368 -2.71 -13.64 -7.74
N TYR A 369 -2.29 -12.45 -7.30
CA TYR A 369 -1.02 -11.83 -7.69
C TYR A 369 -0.79 -11.74 -9.22
N GLY A 370 -1.87 -11.58 -9.99
CA GLY A 370 -1.82 -11.53 -11.46
C GLY A 370 -1.55 -12.89 -12.14
N ARG A 371 -1.68 -14.00 -11.42
CA ARG A 371 -1.54 -15.38 -11.92
C ARG A 371 -2.75 -16.22 -11.53
N PRO A 372 -3.03 -17.35 -12.19
CA PRO A 372 -4.07 -18.27 -11.74
C PRO A 372 -3.79 -18.78 -10.31
N THR A 373 -4.85 -18.99 -9.53
CA THR A 373 -4.74 -19.53 -8.16
C THR A 373 -4.26 -20.98 -8.15
N VAL A 374 -3.72 -21.43 -7.03
CA VAL A 374 -3.11 -22.78 -6.91
C VAL A 374 -4.10 -23.88 -7.27
N HIS A 375 -5.37 -23.74 -6.90
CA HIS A 375 -6.40 -24.74 -7.20
C HIS A 375 -6.83 -24.74 -8.67
N VAL A 376 -6.68 -23.60 -9.38
CA VAL A 376 -6.87 -23.54 -10.83
C VAL A 376 -5.68 -24.16 -11.57
N GLU A 377 -4.45 -23.93 -11.11
CA GLU A 377 -3.24 -24.47 -11.75
C GLU A 377 -3.06 -25.98 -11.52
N HIS A 378 -3.36 -26.46 -10.30
CA HIS A 378 -2.99 -27.81 -9.86
C HIS A 378 -4.17 -28.65 -9.35
N GLY A 379 -5.38 -28.09 -9.32
CA GLY A 379 -6.57 -28.74 -8.80
C GLY A 379 -6.73 -28.59 -7.29
N ILE A 380 -7.99 -28.69 -6.83
CA ILE A 380 -8.38 -28.52 -5.43
C ILE A 380 -7.61 -29.48 -4.48
N PRO A 381 -7.50 -30.80 -4.76
CA PRO A 381 -6.80 -31.70 -3.84
C PRO A 381 -5.32 -31.33 -3.61
N ALA A 382 -4.64 -30.88 -4.66
CA ALA A 382 -3.25 -30.44 -4.55
C ALA A 382 -3.14 -29.13 -3.76
N ALA A 383 -4.04 -28.18 -4.01
CA ALA A 383 -4.08 -26.91 -3.31
C ALA A 383 -4.32 -27.08 -1.79
N ILE A 384 -5.29 -27.91 -1.38
CA ILE A 384 -5.52 -28.24 0.04
C ILE A 384 -4.23 -28.76 0.68
N ASN A 385 -3.59 -29.74 0.03
CA ASN A 385 -2.36 -30.35 0.55
C ASN A 385 -1.17 -29.36 0.60
N ILE A 386 -1.08 -28.41 -0.33
CA ILE A 386 -0.07 -27.33 -0.31
C ILE A 386 -0.32 -26.38 0.87
N GLY A 387 -1.57 -26.01 1.13
CA GLY A 387 -1.94 -25.21 2.30
C GLY A 387 -1.56 -25.91 3.60
N ASP A 388 -1.91 -27.19 3.74
CA ASP A 388 -1.56 -28.00 4.92
C ASP A 388 -0.05 -28.13 5.12
N TYR A 389 0.70 -28.29 4.02
CA TYR A 389 2.15 -28.32 4.04
C TYR A 389 2.74 -27.02 4.59
N LEU A 390 2.22 -25.87 4.14
CA LEU A 390 2.65 -24.56 4.63
C LEU A 390 2.33 -24.38 6.12
N VAL A 391 1.17 -24.81 6.61
CA VAL A 391 0.85 -24.81 8.05
C VAL A 391 1.89 -25.59 8.86
N GLY A 392 2.22 -26.81 8.41
CA GLY A 392 3.25 -27.63 9.05
C GLY A 392 4.65 -27.00 8.98
N ALA A 393 5.01 -26.40 7.85
CA ALA A 393 6.28 -25.70 7.67
C ALA A 393 6.41 -24.50 8.61
N GLY A 394 5.34 -23.72 8.81
CA GLY A 394 5.30 -22.60 9.75
C GLY A 394 5.58 -23.03 11.19
N TYR A 395 4.93 -24.10 11.67
CA TYR A 395 5.19 -24.65 13.01
C TYR A 395 6.60 -25.21 13.15
N ARG A 396 7.10 -25.92 12.13
CA ARG A 396 8.47 -26.47 12.11
C ARG A 396 9.51 -25.37 12.22
N LEU A 397 9.30 -24.26 11.52
CA LEU A 397 10.17 -23.08 11.58
C LEU A 397 10.22 -22.53 13.01
N ILE A 398 9.07 -22.26 13.63
CA ILE A 398 9.02 -21.73 15.01
C ILE A 398 9.70 -22.69 16.02
N ALA A 399 9.43 -23.99 15.91
CA ALA A 399 10.04 -25.00 16.79
C ALA A 399 11.57 -25.05 16.67
N GLY A 400 12.10 -24.80 15.47
CA GLY A 400 13.53 -24.78 15.18
C GLY A 400 14.25 -23.46 15.54
N LEU A 401 13.52 -22.41 15.95
CA LEU A 401 14.14 -21.13 16.28
C LEU A 401 15.16 -21.24 17.42
N GLU A 402 16.25 -20.49 17.30
CA GLU A 402 17.25 -20.36 18.35
C GLU A 402 16.71 -19.51 19.52
N GLY A 403 17.03 -19.91 20.75
CA GLY A 403 16.62 -19.20 21.95
C GLY A 403 16.02 -20.12 23.02
N PRO A 404 15.53 -19.54 24.14
CA PRO A 404 14.98 -20.32 25.23
C PRO A 404 13.69 -21.04 24.80
N ALA A 405 13.41 -22.19 25.42
CA ALA A 405 12.19 -22.95 25.14
C ALA A 405 10.91 -22.12 25.39
N SER A 406 10.94 -21.22 26.38
CA SER A 406 9.83 -20.29 26.66
C SER A 406 9.53 -19.37 25.48
N LEU A 407 10.54 -18.85 24.79
CA LEU A 407 10.33 -18.02 23.59
C LEU A 407 9.53 -18.80 22.54
N ARG A 408 9.95 -20.01 22.20
CA ARG A 408 9.25 -20.85 21.21
C ARG A 408 7.84 -21.20 21.65
N SER A 409 7.66 -21.53 22.93
CA SER A 409 6.34 -21.80 23.51
C SER A 409 5.41 -20.60 23.38
N ASP A 410 5.90 -19.40 23.67
CA ASP A 410 5.12 -18.17 23.59
C ASP A 410 4.77 -17.84 22.13
N LEU A 411 5.71 -17.96 21.20
CA LEU A 411 5.47 -17.74 19.75
C LEU A 411 4.47 -18.76 19.19
N LEU A 412 4.59 -20.04 19.56
CA LEU A 412 3.63 -21.08 19.16
C LEU A 412 2.23 -20.77 19.67
N LYS A 413 2.10 -20.32 20.93
CA LYS A 413 0.82 -19.95 21.50
C LYS A 413 0.19 -18.77 20.75
N ILE A 414 0.96 -17.69 20.52
CA ILE A 414 0.50 -16.51 19.77
C ILE A 414 -0.04 -16.91 18.40
N LEU A 415 0.71 -17.73 17.66
CA LEU A 415 0.33 -18.15 16.31
C LEU A 415 -0.85 -19.11 16.31
N ALA A 416 -0.90 -20.08 17.23
CA ALA A 416 -2.01 -21.03 17.34
C ALA A 416 -3.32 -20.32 17.70
N ASP A 417 -3.29 -19.42 18.68
CA ASP A 417 -4.46 -18.63 19.09
C ASP A 417 -4.96 -17.75 17.93
N ALA A 418 -4.05 -17.10 17.20
CA ALA A 418 -4.38 -16.32 16.02
C ALA A 418 -4.99 -17.18 14.91
N HIS A 419 -4.40 -18.34 14.61
CA HIS A 419 -4.88 -19.25 13.58
C HIS A 419 -6.29 -19.77 13.90
N VAL A 420 -6.56 -20.18 15.15
CA VAL A 420 -7.90 -20.61 15.56
C VAL A 420 -8.92 -19.48 15.41
N ARG A 421 -8.57 -18.25 15.79
CA ARG A 421 -9.46 -17.07 15.64
C ARG A 421 -9.75 -16.77 14.17
N LEU A 422 -8.74 -16.81 13.30
CA LEU A 422 -8.90 -16.62 11.85
C LEU A 422 -9.83 -17.69 11.26
N ALA A 423 -9.59 -18.96 11.57
CA ALA A 423 -10.42 -20.07 11.10
C ALA A 423 -11.87 -19.97 11.60
N ARG A 424 -12.08 -19.49 12.83
CA ARG A 424 -13.43 -19.20 13.35
C ARG A 424 -14.11 -18.06 12.59
N GLY A 425 -13.38 -16.99 12.28
CA GLY A 425 -13.90 -15.86 11.48
C GLY A 425 -14.30 -16.32 10.08
N GLN A 426 -13.39 -17.03 9.39
CA GLN A 426 -13.64 -17.57 8.06
C GLN A 426 -14.80 -18.58 8.07
N GLY A 427 -14.83 -19.50 9.04
CA GLY A 427 -15.92 -20.47 9.18
C GLY A 427 -17.28 -19.82 9.46
N ALA A 428 -17.33 -18.74 10.24
CA ALA A 428 -18.56 -17.97 10.48
C ALA A 428 -19.06 -17.30 9.19
N GLU A 429 -18.16 -16.75 8.38
CA GLU A 429 -18.51 -16.18 7.07
C GLU A 429 -19.04 -17.25 6.11
N LEU A 430 -18.40 -18.43 6.03
CA LEU A 430 -18.85 -19.52 5.17
C LEU A 430 -20.21 -20.06 5.59
N TRP A 431 -20.40 -20.32 6.89
CA TRP A 431 -21.69 -20.72 7.44
C TRP A 431 -22.78 -19.72 7.06
N TRP A 432 -22.45 -18.43 7.11
CA TRP A 432 -23.40 -17.39 6.78
C TRP A 432 -23.82 -17.37 5.31
N ARG A 433 -22.88 -17.61 4.39
CA ARG A 433 -23.19 -17.66 2.96
C ARG A 433 -24.27 -18.70 2.64
N GLU A 434 -24.34 -19.77 3.43
CA GLU A 434 -25.31 -20.85 3.28
C GLU A 434 -26.56 -20.70 4.15
N ALA A 435 -26.52 -19.86 5.20
CA ALA A 435 -27.63 -19.69 6.13
C ALA A 435 -28.69 -18.71 5.58
N ASP A 436 -29.97 -19.07 5.73
CA ASP A 436 -31.14 -18.23 5.38
C ASP A 436 -31.48 -17.17 6.45
N ASN A 437 -30.68 -17.06 7.51
CA ASN A 437 -30.91 -16.07 8.56
C ASN A 437 -30.44 -14.66 8.11
N GLU A 438 -30.75 -13.62 8.88
CA GLU A 438 -30.22 -12.26 8.68
C GLU A 438 -29.13 -11.93 9.71
N VAL A 439 -27.99 -11.42 9.24
CA VAL A 439 -26.81 -11.13 10.07
C VAL A 439 -26.97 -9.70 10.48
N THR A 440 -26.85 -9.48 11.78
CA THR A 440 -26.88 -8.12 12.32
C THR A 440 -25.56 -7.42 12.01
N SER A 441 -25.60 -6.09 11.96
CA SER A 441 -24.40 -5.28 11.77
C SER A 441 -23.35 -5.57 12.86
N ALA A 442 -23.79 -5.86 14.08
CA ALA A 442 -22.93 -6.27 15.19
C ALA A 442 -22.22 -7.61 14.94
N GLU A 443 -22.92 -8.64 14.46
CA GLU A 443 -22.34 -9.93 14.13
C GLU A 443 -21.38 -9.83 12.94
N SER A 444 -21.71 -9.05 11.90
CA SER A 444 -20.79 -8.76 10.79
C SER A 444 -19.47 -8.15 11.29
N LEU A 445 -19.54 -7.17 12.20
CA LEU A 445 -18.35 -6.53 12.77
C LEU A 445 -17.52 -7.49 13.62
N GLU A 446 -18.16 -8.41 14.35
CA GLU A 446 -17.46 -9.47 15.09
C GLU A 446 -16.72 -10.42 14.14
N ILE A 447 -17.36 -10.85 13.05
CA ILE A 447 -16.75 -11.67 12.00
C ILE A 447 -15.54 -10.93 11.40
N TYR A 448 -15.66 -9.63 11.11
CA TYR A 448 -14.56 -8.81 10.57
C TYR A 448 -13.37 -8.75 11.52
N GLY A 449 -13.64 -8.52 12.80
CA GLY A 449 -12.62 -8.51 13.85
C GLY A 449 -11.89 -9.85 14.01
N LEU A 450 -12.52 -10.97 13.65
CA LEU A 450 -11.89 -12.29 13.69
C LEU A 450 -11.13 -12.65 12.41
N LYS A 451 -11.53 -12.15 11.24
CA LYS A 451 -10.92 -12.52 9.95
C LYS A 451 -9.58 -11.83 9.68
N THR A 452 -9.41 -10.58 10.13
CA THR A 452 -8.23 -9.78 9.73
C THR A 452 -7.33 -9.43 10.90
N SER A 453 -7.93 -9.04 12.03
CA SER A 453 -7.20 -8.53 13.20
C SER A 453 -6.22 -9.53 13.83
N PRO A 454 -6.52 -10.85 13.96
CA PRO A 454 -5.63 -11.75 14.71
C PRO A 454 -4.26 -11.96 14.05
N ALA A 455 -4.18 -11.92 12.71
CA ALA A 455 -2.90 -12.06 12.01
C ALA A 455 -1.98 -10.85 12.26
N PHE A 456 -2.56 -9.66 12.32
CA PHE A 456 -1.83 -8.44 12.59
C PHE A 456 -1.42 -8.36 14.08
N GLU A 457 -2.33 -8.73 14.97
CA GLU A 457 -2.06 -8.88 16.41
C GLU A 457 -0.88 -9.84 16.65
N ALA A 458 -0.87 -11.00 15.98
CA ALA A 458 0.22 -11.95 16.05
C ALA A 458 1.55 -11.36 15.57
N ALA A 459 1.56 -10.58 14.48
CA ALA A 459 2.78 -9.95 13.96
C ALA A 459 3.43 -9.01 15.00
N VAL A 460 2.62 -8.13 15.60
CA VAL A 460 3.09 -7.20 16.62
C VAL A 460 3.51 -7.94 17.88
N ALA A 461 2.70 -8.90 18.36
CA ALA A 461 2.99 -9.70 19.55
C ALA A 461 4.28 -10.53 19.39
N MET A 462 4.52 -11.09 18.20
CA MET A 462 5.77 -11.80 17.90
C MET A 462 6.96 -10.84 17.95
N GLY A 463 6.88 -9.68 17.32
CA GLY A 463 7.95 -8.66 17.35
C GLY A 463 8.30 -8.23 18.78
N ILE A 464 7.28 -7.98 19.60
CA ILE A 464 7.41 -7.71 21.03
C ILE A 464 8.15 -8.85 21.75
N ARG A 465 7.69 -10.08 21.53
CA ARG A 465 8.22 -11.24 22.22
C ARG A 465 9.68 -11.54 21.86
N LEU A 466 10.05 -11.31 20.60
CA LEU A 466 11.40 -11.42 20.06
C LEU A 466 12.34 -10.34 20.64
N ALA A 467 11.82 -9.15 20.95
CA ALA A 467 12.58 -8.10 21.64
C ALA A 467 12.83 -8.40 23.14
N GLY A 468 12.27 -9.51 23.64
CA GLY A 468 12.53 -10.01 25.00
C GLY A 468 11.50 -9.60 26.05
N LEU A 469 10.40 -8.98 25.62
CA LEU A 469 9.29 -8.55 26.49
C LEU A 469 8.08 -9.47 26.33
N GLN A 470 7.15 -9.42 27.28
CA GLN A 470 5.90 -10.17 27.18
C GLN A 470 4.82 -9.31 26.50
N PRO A 471 4.11 -9.81 25.47
CA PRO A 471 3.12 -9.01 24.74
C PRO A 471 2.00 -8.42 25.59
N HIS A 472 1.60 -9.12 26.66
CA HIS A 472 0.50 -8.69 27.53
C HIS A 472 0.90 -7.58 28.52
N ASP A 473 2.19 -7.33 28.71
CA ASP A 473 2.70 -6.39 29.72
C ASP A 473 2.90 -4.96 29.18
N LEU A 474 2.74 -4.75 27.87
CA LEU A 474 3.24 -3.54 27.19
C LEU A 474 2.18 -2.56 26.73
N LEU A 475 1.09 -3.06 26.15
CA LEU A 475 -0.01 -2.24 25.64
C LEU A 475 -1.25 -3.11 25.40
N GLN A 476 -2.37 -2.47 25.10
CA GLN A 476 -3.57 -3.17 24.63
C GLN A 476 -3.43 -3.57 23.14
N VAL A 477 -2.39 -4.34 22.77
CA VAL A 477 -2.10 -4.78 21.39
C VAL A 477 -3.35 -5.40 20.76
N SER A 478 -4.03 -6.28 21.50
CA SER A 478 -5.24 -6.96 21.04
C SER A 478 -6.36 -5.97 20.71
N ARG A 479 -6.54 -4.93 21.53
CA ARG A 479 -7.55 -3.88 21.29
C ARG A 479 -7.17 -3.01 20.09
N TYR A 480 -5.91 -2.61 20.01
CA TYR A 480 -5.39 -1.86 18.87
C TYR A 480 -5.60 -2.63 17.55
N SER A 481 -5.18 -3.90 17.53
CA SER A 481 -5.29 -4.75 16.34
C SER A 481 -6.73 -5.07 15.97
N LEU A 482 -7.61 -5.27 16.95
CA LEU A 482 -9.05 -5.43 16.73
C LEU A 482 -9.60 -4.26 15.93
N HIS A 483 -9.43 -3.03 16.44
CA HIS A 483 -9.98 -1.83 15.83
C HIS A 483 -9.36 -1.50 14.47
N VAL A 484 -8.04 -1.71 14.31
CA VAL A 484 -7.36 -1.58 13.00
C VAL A 484 -7.96 -2.54 11.97
N GLY A 485 -8.15 -3.82 12.32
CA GLY A 485 -8.65 -4.82 11.39
C GLY A 485 -10.13 -4.62 11.06
N THR A 486 -10.96 -4.22 12.03
CA THR A 486 -12.37 -3.89 11.80
C THR A 486 -12.49 -2.67 10.87
N GLY A 487 -11.83 -1.54 11.21
CA GLY A 487 -11.82 -0.36 10.33
C GLY A 487 -11.23 -0.65 8.95
N PHE A 488 -10.18 -1.47 8.92
CA PHE A 488 -9.69 -2.32 7.84
C PHE A 488 -10.75 -2.69 6.79
N GLN A 489 -11.56 -3.63 7.21
CA GLN A 489 -12.52 -4.33 6.37
C GLN A 489 -13.68 -3.42 5.97
N VAL A 490 -14.21 -2.62 6.90
CA VAL A 490 -15.30 -1.67 6.58
C VAL A 490 -14.85 -0.64 5.54
N LEU A 491 -13.61 -0.15 5.62
CA LEU A 491 -13.07 0.76 4.61
C LEU A 491 -12.87 0.10 3.24
N ASN A 492 -12.48 -1.18 3.20
CA ASN A 492 -12.38 -1.92 1.93
C ASN A 492 -13.76 -2.10 1.30
N ASP A 493 -14.76 -2.53 2.07
CA ASP A 493 -16.13 -2.64 1.57
C ASP A 493 -16.61 -1.31 0.99
N LEU A 494 -16.39 -0.20 1.70
CA LEU A 494 -16.75 1.13 1.21
C LEU A 494 -16.08 1.49 -0.11
N LYS A 495 -14.79 1.16 -0.27
CA LYS A 495 -14.03 1.43 -1.50
C LYS A 495 -14.53 0.60 -2.67
N ASP A 496 -14.98 -0.64 -2.44
CA ASP A 496 -15.54 -1.46 -3.51
C ASP A 496 -16.77 -0.76 -4.15
N TRP A 497 -17.53 0.04 -3.40
CA TRP A 497 -18.66 0.84 -3.94
C TRP A 497 -18.25 2.13 -4.69
N GLN A 498 -16.96 2.49 -4.74
CA GLN A 498 -16.44 3.74 -5.33
C GLN A 498 -16.11 3.69 -6.84
N GLY A 499 -16.44 2.59 -7.54
CA GLY A 499 -16.58 2.55 -9.00
C GLY A 499 -15.33 2.16 -9.81
N ASP A 500 -15.58 1.84 -11.09
CA ASP A 500 -14.79 1.11 -12.10
C ASP A 500 -15.31 -0.31 -12.37
N LEU A 501 -14.93 -0.89 -13.51
CA LEU A 501 -15.45 -2.20 -13.96
C LEU A 501 -14.96 -3.38 -13.11
N GLU A 502 -13.82 -3.26 -12.41
CA GLU A 502 -13.33 -4.30 -11.50
C GLU A 502 -14.08 -4.24 -10.17
N ASN A 503 -14.33 -3.03 -9.67
CA ASN A 503 -15.11 -2.76 -8.47
C ASN A 503 -16.57 -3.16 -8.64
N ASP A 504 -17.20 -2.89 -9.79
CA ASP A 504 -18.56 -3.36 -10.09
C ASP A 504 -18.66 -4.89 -10.03
N ARG A 505 -17.61 -5.63 -10.40
CA ARG A 505 -17.56 -7.09 -10.29
C ARG A 505 -17.39 -7.58 -8.86
N ARG A 506 -16.65 -6.86 -8.02
CA ARG A 506 -16.52 -7.18 -6.59
C ARG A 506 -17.78 -6.85 -5.81
N VAL A 507 -18.34 -5.67 -6.01
CA VAL A 507 -19.64 -5.27 -5.46
C VAL A 507 -20.72 -6.26 -5.88
N ALA A 508 -20.69 -6.67 -7.15
CA ALA A 508 -21.48 -7.80 -7.59
C ALA A 508 -21.13 -9.06 -6.77
N GLY A 509 -19.89 -9.51 -6.70
CA GLY A 509 -19.51 -10.66 -5.87
C GLY A 509 -20.05 -10.62 -4.43
N ASP A 510 -19.99 -9.47 -3.75
CA ASP A 510 -20.43 -9.34 -2.37
C ASP A 510 -21.97 -9.27 -2.23
N VAL A 511 -22.64 -8.52 -3.12
CA VAL A 511 -24.12 -8.37 -3.13
C VAL A 511 -24.80 -9.61 -3.72
N LEU A 512 -24.25 -10.17 -4.80
CA LEU A 512 -24.77 -11.33 -5.54
C LEU A 512 -24.33 -12.66 -4.93
N GLY A 513 -23.13 -12.74 -4.35
CA GLY A 513 -22.56 -13.95 -3.75
C GLY A 513 -22.94 -14.20 -2.30
N GLY A 514 -23.78 -13.33 -1.71
CA GLY A 514 -24.35 -13.54 -0.37
C GLY A 514 -23.36 -13.36 0.77
N ARG A 515 -22.30 -12.57 0.57
CA ARG A 515 -21.27 -12.33 1.59
C ARG A 515 -21.86 -11.46 2.74
N PRO A 516 -21.66 -11.81 4.03
CA PRO A 516 -22.16 -11.03 5.17
C PRO A 516 -21.39 -9.72 5.34
N THR A 517 -21.63 -8.75 4.46
CA THR A 517 -21.02 -7.44 4.63
C THR A 517 -21.76 -6.62 5.68
N VAL A 518 -21.01 -5.83 6.46
CA VAL A 518 -21.64 -4.88 7.40
C VAL A 518 -22.56 -3.91 6.65
N MET A 519 -22.19 -3.56 5.41
CA MET A 519 -22.97 -2.70 4.53
C MET A 519 -24.36 -3.31 4.23
N TRP A 520 -24.40 -4.61 3.93
CA TRP A 520 -25.64 -5.35 3.70
C TRP A 520 -26.50 -5.43 4.96
N ALA A 521 -25.90 -5.75 6.11
CA ALA A 521 -26.60 -5.81 7.39
C ALA A 521 -27.21 -4.46 7.76
N LEU A 522 -26.44 -3.37 7.63
CA LEU A 522 -26.92 -2.00 7.84
C LEU A 522 -28.06 -1.63 6.90
N ALA A 523 -28.05 -2.11 5.65
CA ALA A 523 -29.15 -1.88 4.72
C ALA A 523 -30.44 -2.56 5.21
N LEU A 524 -30.38 -3.85 5.56
CA LEU A 524 -31.54 -4.60 6.03
C LEU A 524 -32.12 -4.05 7.33
N GLU A 525 -31.26 -3.57 8.24
CA GLU A 525 -31.68 -2.99 9.53
C GLU A 525 -32.37 -1.63 9.39
N ASN A 526 -32.14 -0.90 8.29
CA ASN A 526 -32.59 0.49 8.14
C ASN A 526 -33.56 0.75 6.98
N LEU A 527 -33.81 -0.24 6.11
CA LEU A 527 -34.83 -0.16 5.07
C LEU A 527 -36.24 -0.42 5.61
N ASP A 528 -37.25 0.14 4.95
CA ASP A 528 -38.65 -0.26 5.15
C ASP A 528 -38.90 -1.66 4.58
N ASP A 529 -40.04 -2.28 4.93
CA ASP A 529 -40.37 -3.65 4.48
C ASP A 529 -40.28 -3.82 2.96
N ARG A 530 -40.64 -2.78 2.19
CA ARG A 530 -40.57 -2.78 0.73
C ARG A 530 -39.13 -2.73 0.21
N GLY A 531 -38.31 -1.84 0.76
CA GLY A 531 -36.90 -1.74 0.41
C GLY A 531 -36.14 -3.02 0.76
N ARG A 532 -36.47 -3.63 1.90
CA ARG A 532 -35.91 -4.92 2.33
C ARG A 532 -36.31 -6.05 1.39
N GLU A 533 -37.59 -6.16 1.04
CA GLU A 533 -38.05 -7.17 0.08
C GLU A 533 -37.37 -7.01 -1.29
N GLU A 534 -37.24 -5.77 -1.77
CA GLU A 534 -36.56 -5.49 -3.04
C GLU A 534 -35.07 -5.85 -2.99
N LEU A 535 -34.38 -5.53 -1.89
CA LEU A 535 -32.98 -5.89 -1.72
C LEU A 535 -32.77 -7.41 -1.69
N LEU A 536 -33.66 -8.14 -0.99
CA LEU A 536 -33.65 -9.61 -0.95
C LEU A 536 -33.96 -10.22 -2.32
N ARG A 537 -34.86 -9.61 -3.11
CA ARG A 537 -35.11 -10.03 -4.50
C ARG A 537 -33.89 -9.85 -5.39
N ILE A 538 -33.15 -8.75 -5.23
CA ILE A 538 -31.89 -8.54 -5.95
C ILE A 538 -30.90 -9.67 -5.62
N LYS A 539 -30.69 -9.99 -4.35
CA LYS A 539 -29.85 -11.12 -3.93
C LYS A 539 -30.31 -12.44 -4.58
N ALA A 540 -31.60 -12.75 -4.50
CA ALA A 540 -32.17 -13.99 -5.04
C ALA A 540 -32.00 -14.09 -6.57
N ALA A 541 -32.38 -13.05 -7.31
CA ALA A 541 -32.26 -13.00 -8.77
C ALA A 541 -30.82 -13.21 -9.23
N CYS A 542 -29.87 -12.63 -8.50
CA CYS A 542 -28.46 -12.69 -8.86
C CYS A 542 -27.77 -13.99 -8.42
N SER A 543 -28.25 -14.67 -7.37
CA SER A 543 -27.78 -16.01 -7.01
C SER A 543 -28.17 -17.09 -8.05
N THR A 544 -29.24 -16.87 -8.82
CA THR A 544 -29.74 -17.82 -9.84
C THR A 544 -29.15 -17.63 -11.25
N GLN A 545 -28.51 -16.50 -11.54
CA GLN A 545 -27.95 -16.20 -12.86
C GLN A 545 -26.42 -16.34 -12.87
N GLN A 546 -25.93 -17.52 -13.27
CA GLN A 546 -24.51 -17.74 -13.60
C GLN A 546 -24.16 -17.32 -15.06
N SER A 547 -25.00 -16.54 -15.76
CA SER A 547 -24.83 -16.21 -17.18
C SER A 547 -24.85 -14.71 -17.50
N ASP A 548 -23.66 -14.12 -17.60
CA ASP A 548 -23.14 -13.30 -18.71
C ASP A 548 -24.00 -12.18 -19.38
N THR A 549 -24.93 -11.51 -18.68
CA THR A 549 -25.42 -10.19 -19.16
C THR A 549 -25.01 -9.06 -18.23
N SER A 550 -23.90 -8.39 -18.60
CA SER A 550 -23.31 -7.25 -17.88
C SER A 550 -24.29 -6.10 -17.59
N GLU A 551 -25.39 -5.98 -18.34
CA GLU A 551 -26.39 -4.92 -18.18
C GLU A 551 -27.37 -5.19 -17.03
N GLU A 552 -27.81 -6.44 -16.83
CA GLU A 552 -28.74 -6.81 -15.75
C GLU A 552 -28.04 -6.69 -14.38
N THR A 553 -26.78 -7.15 -14.31
CA THR A 553 -25.93 -6.98 -13.13
C THR A 553 -25.69 -5.51 -12.80
N ALA A 554 -25.38 -4.67 -13.79
CA ALA A 554 -25.18 -3.24 -13.55
C ALA A 554 -26.46 -2.54 -13.05
N ALA A 555 -27.63 -2.92 -13.57
CA ALA A 555 -28.92 -2.41 -13.11
C ALA A 555 -29.24 -2.84 -11.67
N ALA A 556 -28.95 -4.09 -11.31
CA ALA A 556 -29.08 -4.60 -9.95
C ALA A 556 -28.18 -3.84 -8.96
N ILE A 557 -26.91 -3.63 -9.30
CA ILE A 557 -25.96 -2.86 -8.48
C ILE A 557 -26.42 -1.40 -8.31
N GLN A 558 -26.88 -0.75 -9.37
CA GLN A 558 -27.41 0.62 -9.27
C GLN A 558 -28.64 0.71 -8.36
N THR A 559 -29.51 -0.30 -8.40
CA THR A 559 -30.70 -0.36 -7.54
C THR A 559 -30.30 -0.60 -6.08
N ALA A 560 -29.40 -1.56 -5.82
CA ALA A 560 -28.82 -1.78 -4.50
C ALA A 560 -28.14 -0.52 -3.94
N LYS A 561 -27.38 0.21 -4.77
CA LYS A 561 -26.73 1.47 -4.38
C LYS A 561 -27.75 2.54 -3.97
N LYS A 562 -28.90 2.64 -4.66
CA LYS A 562 -29.99 3.56 -4.27
C LYS A 562 -30.61 3.16 -2.93
N LEU A 563 -30.86 1.87 -2.71
CA LEU A 563 -31.39 1.37 -1.45
C LEU A 563 -30.41 1.65 -0.30
N TYR A 564 -29.12 1.38 -0.49
CA TYR A 564 -28.07 1.66 0.49
C TYR A 564 -27.99 3.14 0.85
N ARG A 565 -28.12 4.05 -0.13
CA ARG A 565 -28.23 5.49 0.12
C ARG A 565 -29.46 5.85 0.94
N SER A 566 -30.63 5.32 0.57
CA SER A 566 -31.87 5.60 1.30
C SER A 566 -31.85 5.12 2.76
N ALA A 567 -31.07 4.07 3.03
CA ALA A 567 -30.85 3.52 4.37
C ALA A 567 -29.67 4.18 5.13
N GLY A 568 -28.98 5.14 4.52
CA GLY A 568 -27.82 5.83 5.11
C GLY A 568 -26.61 4.94 5.35
N VAL A 569 -26.47 3.84 4.60
CA VAL A 569 -25.43 2.82 4.81
C VAL A 569 -24.02 3.38 4.66
N PHE A 570 -23.77 4.18 3.62
CA PHE A 570 -22.44 4.73 3.33
C PHE A 570 -21.95 5.68 4.43
N SER A 571 -22.80 6.60 4.88
CA SER A 571 -22.51 7.51 5.99
C SER A 571 -22.24 6.74 7.29
N LYS A 572 -23.10 5.78 7.67
CA LYS A 572 -22.90 4.97 8.87
C LYS A 572 -21.63 4.14 8.84
N ALA A 573 -21.31 3.54 7.70
CA ALA A 573 -20.06 2.79 7.55
C ALA A 573 -18.84 3.70 7.64
N ALA A 574 -18.88 4.91 7.06
CA ALA A 574 -17.80 5.90 7.22
C ALA A 574 -17.63 6.32 8.69
N GLU A 575 -18.73 6.52 9.44
CA GLU A 575 -18.70 6.79 10.88
C GLU A 575 -18.10 5.61 11.66
N ILE A 576 -18.43 4.36 11.31
CA ILE A 576 -17.82 3.17 11.91
C ILE A 576 -16.30 3.19 11.68
N VAL A 577 -15.84 3.44 10.45
CA VAL A 577 -14.40 3.51 10.16
C VAL A 577 -13.72 4.61 10.97
N ALA A 578 -14.34 5.79 11.09
CA ALA A 578 -13.83 6.90 11.90
C ALA A 578 -13.72 6.52 13.39
N ASN A 579 -14.75 5.89 13.94
CA ASN A 579 -14.78 5.44 15.33
C ASN A 579 -13.74 4.34 15.60
N GLU A 580 -13.65 3.33 14.75
CA GLU A 580 -12.65 2.26 14.86
C GLU A 580 -11.22 2.82 14.81
N ARG A 581 -10.95 3.77 13.90
CA ARG A 581 -9.65 4.45 13.84
C ARG A 581 -9.34 5.21 15.15
N GLN A 582 -10.30 5.95 15.69
CA GLN A 582 -10.11 6.67 16.95
C GLN A 582 -9.86 5.70 18.11
N LEU A 583 -10.61 4.60 18.21
CA LEU A 583 -10.41 3.58 19.23
C LEU A 583 -9.05 2.90 19.12
N ALA A 584 -8.54 2.70 17.90
CA ALA A 584 -7.18 2.21 17.68
C ALA A 584 -6.13 3.22 18.17
N ALA A 585 -6.24 4.49 17.81
CA ALA A 585 -5.33 5.54 18.27
C ALA A 585 -5.33 5.67 19.82
N ASP A 586 -6.50 5.54 20.43
CA ASP A 586 -6.65 5.58 21.88
C ASP A 586 -5.96 4.40 22.57
N ALA A 587 -5.99 3.22 21.96
CA ALA A 587 -5.39 2.01 22.52
C ALA A 587 -3.86 2.06 22.62
N ILE A 588 -3.20 2.94 21.84
CA ILE A 588 -1.74 3.09 21.80
C ILE A 588 -1.24 4.42 22.40
N ARG A 589 -2.16 5.30 22.82
CA ARG A 589 -1.85 6.65 23.30
C ARG A 589 -0.87 6.64 24.48
N ASP A 590 -1.14 5.77 25.45
CA ASP A 590 -0.39 5.64 26.70
C ASP A 590 0.76 4.60 26.60
N CYS A 591 1.21 4.28 25.38
CA CYS A 591 2.36 3.40 25.18
C CYS A 591 3.65 4.06 25.67
N ASP A 592 4.32 3.45 26.65
CA ASP A 592 5.59 3.92 27.22
C ASP A 592 6.78 3.83 26.25
N TYR A 593 6.62 3.11 25.14
CA TYR A 593 7.64 2.84 24.14
C TYR A 593 7.42 3.72 22.91
N SER A 594 8.10 4.87 22.89
CA SER A 594 7.91 5.92 21.88
C SER A 594 8.12 5.43 20.44
N SER A 595 9.17 4.65 20.18
CA SER A 595 9.45 4.18 18.83
C SER A 595 8.47 3.07 18.43
N LEU A 596 8.02 2.23 19.37
CA LEU A 596 6.96 1.27 19.07
C LEU A 596 5.64 1.98 18.75
N ARG A 597 5.28 3.02 19.51
CA ARG A 597 4.08 3.82 19.25
C ARG A 597 4.10 4.44 17.86
N GLU A 598 5.23 5.02 17.43
CA GLU A 598 5.40 5.56 16.07
C GLU A 598 5.17 4.50 14.97
N VAL A 599 5.64 3.26 15.18
CA VAL A 599 5.38 2.15 14.26
C VAL A 599 3.89 1.83 14.21
N LEU A 600 3.22 1.76 15.35
CA LEU A 600 1.78 1.48 15.40
C LEU A 600 0.97 2.61 14.76
N GLU A 601 1.26 3.88 15.03
CA GLU A 601 0.63 5.03 14.36
C GLU A 601 0.81 4.97 12.84
N PHE A 602 2.02 4.67 12.36
CA PHE A 602 2.29 4.48 10.94
C PHE A 602 1.44 3.35 10.33
N LEU A 603 1.28 2.23 11.04
CA LEU A 603 0.46 1.11 10.57
C LEU A 603 -1.03 1.44 10.56
N LEU A 604 -1.51 2.23 11.52
CA LEU A 604 -2.88 2.73 11.54
C LEU A 604 -3.14 3.64 10.35
N ASP A 605 -2.21 4.52 9.99
CA ASP A 605 -2.30 5.40 8.82
C ASP A 605 -2.24 4.64 7.49
N LEU A 606 -1.49 3.54 7.44
CA LEU A 606 -1.43 2.67 6.27
C LEU A 606 -2.74 1.88 6.08
N ALA A 607 -3.30 1.33 7.16
CA ALA A 607 -4.48 0.48 7.10
C ALA A 607 -5.77 1.29 6.97
N VAL A 608 -5.91 2.34 7.78
CA VAL A 608 -7.13 3.14 7.86
C VAL A 608 -6.75 4.63 7.72
N PRO A 609 -6.43 5.13 6.51
CA PRO A 609 -5.97 6.50 6.32
C PRO A 609 -7.07 7.51 6.67
N GLN A 610 -6.72 8.55 7.44
CA GLN A 610 -7.68 9.61 7.80
C GLN A 610 -8.26 10.31 6.57
N GLN A 611 -7.43 10.60 5.56
CA GLN A 611 -7.90 11.23 4.31
C GLN A 611 -9.01 10.42 3.62
N ALA A 612 -8.90 9.10 3.64
CA ALA A 612 -9.93 8.26 3.01
C ALA A 612 -11.27 8.39 3.72
N ILE A 613 -11.26 8.57 5.05
CA ILE A 613 -12.45 8.81 5.86
C ILE A 613 -13.00 10.22 5.57
N ASP A 614 -12.13 11.23 5.54
CA ASP A 614 -12.53 12.61 5.28
C ASP A 614 -13.16 12.74 3.88
N ASP A 615 -12.57 12.11 2.86
CA ASP A 615 -13.10 12.05 1.50
C ASP A 615 -14.48 11.35 1.45
N LEU A 616 -14.66 10.28 2.22
CA LEU A 616 -15.92 9.54 2.33
C LEU A 616 -17.02 10.37 2.99
N LEU A 617 -16.71 11.08 4.07
CA LEU A 617 -17.67 11.91 4.79
C LEU A 617 -18.09 13.15 3.97
N VAL A 618 -17.16 13.74 3.20
CA VAL A 618 -17.46 14.86 2.29
C VAL A 618 -18.29 14.41 1.09
N ALA A 619 -17.97 13.26 0.50
CA ALA A 619 -18.72 12.73 -0.64
C ALA A 619 -20.20 12.48 -0.32
N GLU A 620 -20.54 12.15 0.94
CA GLU A 620 -21.92 11.94 1.38
C GLU A 620 -22.60 13.23 1.86
N SER A 621 -21.86 14.28 2.25
CA SER A 621 -22.47 15.59 2.55
C SER A 621 -22.89 16.35 1.29
N ASP A 622 -22.25 16.05 0.16
CA ASP A 622 -22.47 16.71 -1.14
C ASP A 622 -23.45 15.94 -2.06
N ALA A 623 -23.85 14.72 -1.67
CA ALA A 623 -24.78 13.83 -2.40
C ALA A 623 -26.20 13.87 -1.84
#